data_AF-A0A6G6K8L1-F1
#
_entry.id   AF-A0A6G6K8L1-F1
#
_cell.length_a   1.000
_cell.length_b   1.000
_cell.length_c   1.000
_cell.angle_alpha   90.00
_cell.angle_beta   90.00
_cell.angle_gamma   90.00
#
_symmetry.space_group_name_H-M   'P 1'
#
loop_
_entity.id
_entity.type
_entity.pdbx_description
1 polymer ?
#
loop_
_entity_poly.entity_id
_entity_poly.type
_entity_poly.pdbx_seq_one_letter_code
_entity_poly.pdbx_strand_id
1 'polypeptide(L)'
;MLPRLPLATLLVTLTLAPCLGLGAKDFDKDVKPILKEHCYECHSETAKKEKAGFVFDNKTRLKKDIGVNMLIEPGDPASSHFLEIIANPDAKNHMPPKGNLSTKEIATLREWISLGAPLDKDSPKVAAKKELPPIMTWTNAEGRKIRAGFGGIEGENVILKMPNGQRVSYPIANLSAESQAQAKDAAAP
;
A
#
# COMPACT_ATOMS: atom_id res chain seq x y z
N MET A 1 33.15 63.90 0.19
CA MET A 1 33.35 62.90 1.25
C MET A 1 32.18 61.92 1.18
N LEU A 2 32.40 60.67 0.74
CA LEU A 2 31.36 59.63 0.75
C LEU A 2 31.65 58.63 1.87
N PRO A 3 30.67 58.26 2.71
CA PRO A 3 30.87 57.26 3.76
C PRO A 3 30.86 55.85 3.16
N ARG A 4 31.85 55.04 3.56
CA ARG A 4 31.90 53.60 3.26
C ARG A 4 30.93 52.86 4.17
N LEU A 5 29.94 52.15 3.62
CA LEU A 5 29.15 51.19 4.39
C LEU A 5 29.96 49.91 4.64
N PRO A 6 29.93 49.33 5.86
CA PRO A 6 30.61 48.07 6.15
C PRO A 6 29.82 46.89 5.57
N LEU A 7 30.54 45.99 4.90
CA LEU A 7 30.01 44.74 4.37
C LEU A 7 29.72 43.78 5.53
N ALA A 8 28.48 43.77 6.02
CA ALA A 8 28.04 42.79 7.01
C ALA A 8 27.99 41.40 6.36
N THR A 9 28.93 40.54 6.74
CA THR A 9 28.96 39.15 6.28
C THR A 9 27.87 38.37 7.03
N LEU A 10 26.74 38.12 6.36
CA LEU A 10 25.67 37.30 6.88
C LEU A 10 26.11 35.83 6.85
N LEU A 11 26.51 35.29 8.00
CA LEU A 11 26.79 33.86 8.16
C LEU A 11 25.46 33.09 8.16
N VAL A 12 25.06 32.56 7.00
CA VAL A 12 23.90 31.67 6.90
C VAL A 12 24.31 30.30 7.44
N THR A 13 23.98 30.02 8.69
CA THR A 13 24.10 28.68 9.25
C THR A 13 22.99 27.81 8.68
N LEU A 14 23.32 26.97 7.70
CA LEU A 14 22.43 25.96 7.17
C LEU A 14 22.26 24.85 8.23
N THR A 15 21.23 24.98 9.06
CA THR A 15 20.85 23.91 9.99
C THR A 15 20.29 22.75 9.18
N LEU A 16 21.08 21.68 9.05
CA LEU A 16 20.60 20.41 8.54
C LEU A 16 19.62 19.84 9.57
N ALA A 17 18.32 20.09 9.36
CA ALA A 17 17.29 19.47 10.16
C ALA A 17 17.38 17.95 9.91
N PRO A 18 17.54 17.13 10.97
CA PRO A 18 17.44 15.69 10.81
C PRO A 18 16.02 15.41 10.32
N CYS A 19 15.87 14.86 9.11
CA CYS A 19 14.69 14.09 8.79
C CYS A 19 14.66 12.94 9.79
N LEU A 20 13.92 13.10 10.89
CA LEU A 20 13.45 11.95 11.65
C LEU A 20 12.65 11.12 10.65
N GLY A 21 13.29 10.10 10.10
CA GLY A 21 12.62 9.13 9.25
C GLY A 21 11.39 8.65 9.98
N LEU A 22 10.23 8.68 9.33
CA LEU A 22 9.07 7.94 9.80
C LEU A 22 9.55 6.52 10.09
N GLY A 23 9.60 6.20 11.40
CA GLY A 23 10.15 4.94 11.87
C GLY A 23 9.35 3.81 11.24
N ALA A 24 10.05 2.90 10.57
CA ALA A 24 9.45 1.72 10.00
C ALA A 24 8.65 0.96 11.07
N LYS A 25 7.46 0.47 10.72
CA LYS A 25 6.61 -0.27 11.65
C LYS A 25 7.30 -1.56 12.10
N ASP A 26 7.50 -1.66 13.41
CA ASP A 26 8.07 -2.80 14.09
C ASP A 26 6.95 -3.78 14.43
N PHE A 27 7.08 -5.04 14.02
CA PHE A 27 6.03 -6.01 14.24
C PHE A 27 5.69 -6.20 15.72
N ASP A 28 6.69 -6.33 16.59
CA ASP A 28 6.45 -6.64 18.01
C ASP A 28 5.92 -5.43 18.78
N LYS A 29 6.30 -4.21 18.38
CA LYS A 29 5.88 -2.97 19.05
C LYS A 29 4.60 -2.35 18.50
N ASP A 30 4.41 -2.38 17.19
CA ASP A 30 3.33 -1.63 16.52
C ASP A 30 2.20 -2.55 16.05
N VAL A 31 2.51 -3.74 15.52
CA VAL A 31 1.53 -4.63 14.86
C VAL A 31 0.94 -5.65 15.85
N LYS A 32 1.81 -6.32 16.61
CA LYS A 32 1.43 -7.38 17.54
C LYS A 32 0.41 -6.94 18.59
N PRO A 33 0.47 -5.72 19.18
CA PRO A 33 -0.57 -5.28 20.11
C PRO A 33 -1.96 -5.24 19.46
N ILE A 34 -2.05 -4.79 18.21
CA ILE A 34 -3.31 -4.73 17.45
C ILE A 34 -3.83 -6.14 17.20
N LEU A 35 -2.97 -7.06 16.73
CA LEU A 35 -3.37 -8.45 16.48
C LEU A 35 -3.79 -9.15 17.78
N LYS A 36 -3.13 -8.85 18.89
CA LYS A 36 -3.47 -9.39 20.21
C LYS A 36 -4.85 -8.94 20.67
N GLU A 37 -5.17 -7.66 20.49
CA GLU A 37 -6.44 -7.09 20.90
C GLU A 37 -7.61 -7.60 20.06
N HIS A 38 -7.43 -7.63 18.73
CA HIS A 38 -8.55 -7.84 17.80
C HIS A 38 -8.63 -9.24 17.20
N CYS A 39 -7.53 -10.01 17.15
CA CYS A 39 -7.48 -11.23 16.35
C CYS A 39 -7.26 -12.51 17.16
N TYR A 40 -6.49 -12.47 18.25
CA TYR A 40 -6.02 -13.67 18.93
C TYR A 40 -7.14 -14.51 19.58
N GLU A 41 -8.30 -13.94 19.87
CA GLU A 41 -9.44 -14.73 20.38
C GLU A 41 -9.81 -15.90 19.45
N CYS A 42 -9.66 -15.71 18.13
CA CYS A 42 -10.02 -16.69 17.10
C CYS A 42 -8.84 -17.18 16.24
N HIS A 43 -7.75 -16.42 16.18
CA HIS A 43 -6.60 -16.64 15.29
C HIS A 43 -5.28 -16.76 16.07
N SER A 44 -5.28 -17.59 17.11
CA SER A 44 -4.08 -17.89 17.91
C SER A 44 -3.92 -19.40 18.12
N GLU A 45 -2.71 -19.85 18.46
CA GLU A 45 -2.45 -21.27 18.77
C GLU A 45 -3.23 -21.77 20.00
N THR A 46 -3.65 -20.83 20.86
CA THR A 46 -4.44 -21.11 22.07
C THR A 46 -5.94 -20.88 21.87
N ALA A 47 -6.35 -20.43 20.68
CA ALA A 47 -7.77 -20.24 20.37
C ALA A 47 -8.50 -21.59 20.43
N LYS A 48 -9.69 -21.59 21.04
CA LYS A 48 -10.53 -22.81 21.12
C LYS A 48 -10.86 -23.39 19.75
N LYS A 49 -10.90 -22.55 18.71
CA LYS A 49 -11.05 -22.93 17.30
C LYS A 49 -10.24 -21.97 16.44
N GLU A 50 -9.21 -22.47 15.77
CA GLU A 50 -8.51 -21.72 14.73
C GLU A 50 -9.45 -21.45 13.56
N LYS A 51 -9.77 -20.18 13.31
CA LYS A 51 -10.66 -19.81 12.21
C LYS A 51 -9.89 -19.74 10.89
N ALA A 52 -10.40 -20.43 9.87
CA ALA A 52 -9.86 -20.44 8.51
C ALA A 52 -8.38 -20.83 8.37
N GLY A 53 -7.77 -21.45 9.41
CA GLY A 53 -6.37 -21.90 9.41
C GLY A 53 -5.33 -20.81 9.70
N PHE A 54 -5.75 -19.56 9.91
CA PHE A 54 -4.85 -18.43 10.16
C PHE A 54 -4.51 -18.27 11.63
N VAL A 55 -3.22 -18.09 11.92
CA VAL A 55 -2.70 -17.95 13.29
C VAL A 55 -1.64 -16.86 13.36
N PHE A 56 -1.88 -15.87 14.21
CA PHE A 56 -1.17 -14.60 14.22
C PHE A 56 -0.30 -14.36 15.47
N ASP A 57 -0.37 -15.24 16.47
CA ASP A 57 0.49 -15.21 17.67
C ASP A 57 1.79 -16.01 17.52
N ASN A 58 1.89 -16.80 16.45
CA ASN A 58 3.10 -17.54 16.08
C ASN A 58 3.70 -16.99 14.78
N LYS A 59 4.86 -16.33 14.88
CA LYS A 59 5.57 -15.74 13.71
C LYS A 59 5.88 -16.78 12.62
N THR A 60 6.24 -18.02 12.98
CA THR A 60 6.55 -19.09 12.02
C THR A 60 5.33 -19.48 11.21
N ARG A 61 4.13 -19.46 11.80
CA ARG A 61 2.87 -19.71 11.11
C ARG A 61 2.42 -18.52 10.29
N LEU A 62 2.40 -17.32 10.88
CA LEU A 62 2.06 -16.08 10.20
C LEU A 62 2.93 -15.85 8.95
N LYS A 63 4.22 -16.21 9.01
CA LYS A 63 5.11 -16.12 7.84
C LYS A 63 4.62 -16.95 6.65
N LYS A 64 3.90 -18.04 6.88
CA LYS A 64 3.31 -18.87 5.83
C LYS A 64 2.07 -18.24 5.21
N ASP A 65 1.54 -17.16 5.78
CA ASP A 65 0.40 -16.41 5.25
C ASP A 65 0.84 -15.10 4.58
N ILE A 66 2.15 -14.82 4.57
CA ILE A 66 2.78 -13.65 3.96
C ILE A 66 3.49 -14.08 2.66
N GLY A 67 3.01 -13.59 1.53
CA GLY A 67 3.60 -13.88 0.22
C GLY A 67 2.74 -13.41 -0.94
N VAL A 68 3.22 -13.61 -2.17
CA VAL A 68 2.50 -13.23 -3.39
C VAL A 68 1.20 -14.03 -3.50
N ASN A 69 0.07 -13.35 -3.73
CA ASN A 69 -1.28 -13.94 -3.76
C ASN A 69 -1.68 -14.67 -2.46
N MET A 70 -1.15 -14.27 -1.30
CA MET A 70 -1.50 -14.84 0.00
C MET A 70 -2.41 -13.90 0.80
N LEU A 71 -2.75 -14.27 2.04
CA LEU A 71 -3.59 -13.45 2.91
C LEU A 71 -3.00 -12.03 3.07
N ILE A 72 -1.69 -11.95 3.24
CA ILE A 72 -0.92 -10.71 3.32
C ILE A 72 0.08 -10.69 2.15
N GLU A 73 -0.15 -9.80 1.18
CA GLU A 73 0.78 -9.61 0.07
C GLU A 73 1.84 -8.56 0.44
N PRO A 74 3.10 -8.97 0.64
CA PRO A 74 4.14 -8.07 1.12
C PRO A 74 4.42 -6.99 0.07
N GLY A 75 4.35 -5.73 0.50
CA GLY A 75 4.48 -4.57 -0.34
C GLY A 75 3.19 -4.13 -1.04
N ASP A 76 2.11 -4.93 -1.02
CA ASP A 76 0.84 -4.61 -1.70
C ASP A 76 -0.36 -4.65 -0.74
N PRO A 77 -0.58 -3.57 0.03
CA PRO A 77 -1.73 -3.48 0.92
C PRO A 77 -3.07 -3.58 0.21
N ALA A 78 -3.16 -3.13 -1.05
CA ALA A 78 -4.40 -3.12 -1.81
C ALA A 78 -4.81 -4.53 -2.27
N SER A 79 -3.83 -5.39 -2.57
CA SER A 79 -4.06 -6.80 -2.93
C SER A 79 -4.11 -7.74 -1.72
N SER A 80 -3.83 -7.25 -0.51
CA SER A 80 -3.86 -8.05 0.70
C SER A 80 -5.29 -8.27 1.19
N HIS A 81 -5.81 -9.50 1.06
CA HIS A 81 -7.16 -9.85 1.55
C HIS A 81 -7.33 -9.57 3.05
N PHE A 82 -6.24 -9.65 3.83
CA PHE A 82 -6.23 -9.24 5.24
C PHE A 82 -6.78 -7.82 5.47
N LEU A 83 -6.40 -6.85 4.64
CA LEU A 83 -6.89 -5.47 4.79
C LEU A 83 -8.32 -5.30 4.29
N GLU A 84 -8.70 -6.04 3.25
CA GLU A 84 -10.06 -6.04 2.72
C GLU A 84 -11.08 -6.40 3.80
N ILE A 85 -10.81 -7.45 4.58
CA ILE A 85 -11.75 -7.96 5.57
C ILE A 85 -11.73 -7.21 6.90
N ILE A 86 -10.68 -6.46 7.23
CA ILE A 86 -10.62 -5.71 8.51
C ILE A 86 -10.97 -4.23 8.38
N ALA A 87 -10.85 -3.66 7.18
CA ALA A 87 -11.09 -2.24 6.94
C ALA A 87 -12.49 -1.94 6.38
N ASN A 88 -13.23 -2.95 5.90
CA ASN A 88 -14.57 -2.79 5.34
C ASN A 88 -15.63 -3.47 6.24
N PRO A 89 -16.36 -2.70 7.08
CA PRO A 89 -17.39 -3.25 7.97
C PRO A 89 -18.52 -4.02 7.26
N ASP A 90 -18.75 -3.74 5.97
CA ASP A 90 -19.78 -4.39 5.16
C ASP A 90 -19.27 -5.65 4.43
N ALA A 91 -17.99 -6.02 4.63
CA ALA A 91 -17.44 -7.24 4.04
C ALA A 91 -18.19 -8.48 4.58
N LYS A 92 -18.54 -9.41 3.69
CA LYS A 92 -19.29 -10.63 4.03
C LYS A 92 -18.66 -11.45 5.17
N ASN A 93 -17.34 -11.42 5.27
CA ASN A 93 -16.55 -12.09 6.31
C ASN A 93 -15.73 -11.06 7.11
N HIS A 94 -16.30 -9.89 7.40
CA HIS A 94 -15.65 -8.83 8.16
C HIS A 94 -15.03 -9.37 9.46
N MET A 95 -13.81 -8.91 9.76
CA MET A 95 -13.05 -9.26 10.96
C MET A 95 -12.61 -7.98 11.68
N PRO A 96 -12.64 -7.95 13.02
CA PRO A 96 -13.20 -8.97 13.90
C PRO A 96 -14.74 -9.06 13.79
N PRO A 97 -15.36 -10.20 14.15
CA PRO A 97 -16.83 -10.34 14.12
C PRO A 97 -17.57 -9.39 15.09
N LYS A 98 -16.83 -8.83 16.06
CA LYS A 98 -17.32 -7.87 17.03
C LYS A 98 -16.39 -6.67 17.04
N GLY A 99 -16.96 -5.48 16.84
CA GLY A 99 -16.19 -4.24 16.82
C GLY A 99 -15.44 -4.02 15.51
N ASN A 100 -14.69 -2.93 15.47
CA ASN A 100 -13.90 -2.52 14.32
C ASN A 100 -12.55 -2.03 14.83
N LEU A 101 -11.52 -2.19 14.00
CA LEU A 101 -10.26 -1.50 14.22
C LEU A 101 -10.46 0.01 13.97
N SER A 102 -9.74 0.83 14.72
CA SER A 102 -9.65 2.27 14.46
C SER A 102 -8.91 2.55 13.16
N THR A 103 -9.14 3.73 12.59
CA THR A 103 -8.42 4.21 11.41
C THR A 103 -6.90 4.19 11.60
N LYS A 104 -6.43 4.45 12.83
CA LYS A 104 -5.00 4.44 13.17
C LYS A 104 -4.40 3.02 13.16
N GLU A 105 -5.14 2.05 13.67
CA GLU A 105 -4.72 0.65 13.66
C GLU A 105 -4.69 0.10 12.22
N ILE A 106 -5.73 0.38 11.43
CA ILE A 106 -5.77 0.02 10.01
C ILE A 106 -4.60 0.67 9.26
N ALA A 107 -4.31 1.95 9.50
CA ALA A 107 -3.17 2.63 8.90
C ALA A 107 -1.83 1.99 9.29
N THR A 108 -1.69 1.57 10.55
CA THR A 108 -0.48 0.89 11.05
C THR A 108 -0.28 -0.45 10.35
N LEU A 109 -1.33 -1.25 10.20
CA LEU A 109 -1.29 -2.53 9.48
C LEU A 109 -1.01 -2.33 7.99
N ARG A 110 -1.62 -1.32 7.37
CA ARG A 110 -1.38 -0.93 5.98
C ARG A 110 0.08 -0.57 5.72
N GLU A 111 0.66 0.25 6.60
CA GLU A 111 2.06 0.64 6.49
C GLU A 111 3.01 -0.54 6.74
N TRP A 112 2.71 -1.41 7.72
CA TRP A 112 3.49 -2.63 7.93
C TRP A 112 3.49 -3.53 6.69
N ILE A 113 2.34 -3.72 6.04
CA ILE A 113 2.24 -4.50 4.80
C ILE A 113 3.00 -3.82 3.66
N SER A 114 2.91 -2.50 3.52
CA SER A 114 3.63 -1.76 2.46
C SER A 114 5.14 -1.87 2.61
N LEU A 115 5.65 -2.03 3.83
CA LEU A 115 7.07 -2.28 4.14
C LEU A 115 7.49 -3.74 3.91
N GLY A 116 6.57 -4.61 3.49
CA GLY A 116 6.84 -6.02 3.24
C GLY A 116 6.40 -6.98 4.31
N ALA A 117 5.55 -6.52 5.24
CA ALA A 117 5.14 -7.29 6.40
C ALA A 117 6.33 -7.93 7.17
N PRO A 118 7.41 -7.17 7.47
CA PRO A 118 8.56 -7.73 8.18
C PRO A 118 8.13 -8.23 9.56
N LEU A 119 8.54 -9.45 9.92
CA LEU A 119 8.26 -10.04 11.24
C LEU A 119 9.37 -9.79 12.25
N ASP A 120 10.58 -9.52 11.78
CA ASP A 120 11.76 -9.23 12.60
C ASP A 120 12.35 -7.87 12.21
N LYS A 121 12.94 -7.17 13.17
CA LYS A 121 13.48 -5.80 12.98
C LYS A 121 14.47 -5.68 11.82
N ASP A 122 15.25 -6.74 11.60
CA ASP A 122 16.32 -6.77 10.61
C ASP A 122 15.87 -7.41 9.28
N SER A 123 14.57 -7.67 9.12
CA SER A 123 14.05 -8.21 7.86
C SER A 123 14.23 -7.21 6.72
N PRO A 124 14.73 -7.65 5.54
CA PRO A 124 14.78 -6.80 4.36
C PRO A 124 13.37 -6.28 4.04
N LYS A 125 13.22 -4.97 3.92
CA LYS A 125 11.97 -4.36 3.46
C LYS A 125 11.83 -4.62 1.97
N VAL A 126 10.71 -5.17 1.53
CA VAL A 126 10.37 -5.08 0.10
C VAL A 126 9.89 -3.67 -0.19
N ALA A 127 10.24 -3.17 -1.37
CA ALA A 127 9.69 -1.91 -1.85
C ALA A 127 8.16 -2.05 -1.90
N ALA A 128 7.44 -1.12 -1.27
CA ALA A 128 6.01 -1.01 -1.45
C ALA A 128 5.71 -1.00 -2.96
N LYS A 129 4.87 -1.93 -3.43
CA LYS A 129 4.18 -1.77 -4.69
C LYS A 129 3.36 -0.50 -4.51
N LYS A 130 3.82 0.59 -5.15
CA LYS A 130 3.11 1.86 -5.19
C LYS A 130 1.64 1.57 -5.47
N GLU A 131 0.77 2.02 -4.57
CA GLU A 131 -0.67 1.78 -4.57
C GLU A 131 -1.16 1.81 -6.02
N LEU A 132 -1.78 0.71 -6.46
CA LEU A 132 -2.28 0.62 -7.82
C LEU A 132 -3.22 1.81 -8.02
N PRO A 133 -2.99 2.67 -9.02
CA PRO A 133 -3.86 3.82 -9.22
C PRO A 133 -5.30 3.33 -9.41
N PRO A 134 -6.29 4.18 -9.05
CA PRO A 134 -7.69 3.78 -9.04
C PRO A 134 -8.06 3.08 -10.35
N ILE A 135 -8.85 2.00 -10.23
CA ILE A 135 -9.38 1.30 -11.40
C ILE A 135 -10.26 2.28 -12.18
N MET A 136 -9.76 2.73 -13.33
CA MET A 136 -10.46 3.64 -14.23
C MET A 136 -11.24 2.85 -15.28
N THR A 137 -12.20 3.54 -15.89
CA THR A 137 -12.85 3.04 -17.11
C THR A 137 -12.14 3.65 -18.30
N TRP A 138 -11.48 2.81 -19.08
CA TRP A 138 -10.91 3.17 -20.37
C TRP A 138 -11.90 2.76 -21.46
N THR A 139 -11.88 3.43 -22.59
CA THR A 139 -12.71 3.15 -23.75
C THR A 139 -11.79 3.03 -24.96
N ASN A 140 -11.94 1.95 -25.72
CA ASN A 140 -11.20 1.81 -26.97
C ASN A 140 -11.87 2.55 -28.13
N ALA A 141 -11.22 2.59 -29.29
CA ALA A 141 -11.72 3.25 -30.50
C ALA A 141 -13.06 2.67 -30.98
N GLU A 142 -13.37 1.40 -30.65
CA GLU A 142 -14.65 0.76 -30.95
C GLU A 142 -15.72 0.96 -29.85
N GLY A 143 -15.46 1.79 -28.83
CA GLY A 143 -16.40 2.08 -27.75
C GLY A 143 -16.49 1.01 -26.65
N ARG A 144 -15.64 -0.03 -26.69
CA ARG A 144 -15.58 -1.07 -25.64
C ARG A 144 -14.91 -0.52 -24.39
N LYS A 145 -15.53 -0.78 -23.24
CA LYS A 145 -15.04 -0.37 -21.93
C LYS A 145 -14.05 -1.38 -21.36
N ILE A 146 -12.92 -0.91 -20.86
CA ILE A 146 -11.87 -1.69 -20.20
C ILE A 146 -11.72 -1.15 -18.77
N ARG A 147 -11.79 -2.03 -17.77
CA ARG A 147 -11.59 -1.65 -16.36
C ARG A 147 -10.16 -1.98 -15.95
N ALA A 148 -9.33 -0.96 -15.74
CA ALA A 148 -7.93 -1.13 -15.39
C ALA A 148 -7.37 0.10 -14.65
N GLY A 149 -6.37 -0.10 -13.81
CA GLY A 149 -5.56 0.99 -13.27
C GLY A 149 -4.54 1.49 -14.30
N PHE A 150 -4.04 2.71 -14.11
CA PHE A 150 -2.93 3.24 -14.89
C PHE A 150 -1.57 2.60 -14.51
N GLY A 151 -0.78 2.24 -15.50
CA GLY A 151 0.51 1.58 -15.31
C GLY A 151 1.71 2.42 -15.72
N GLY A 152 1.47 3.59 -16.33
CA GLY A 152 2.47 4.43 -16.97
C GLY A 152 2.25 4.55 -18.48
N ILE A 153 3.07 5.38 -19.13
CA ILE A 153 3.19 5.48 -20.59
C ILE A 153 4.56 4.91 -20.97
N GLU A 154 4.58 3.97 -21.92
CA GLU A 154 5.80 3.36 -22.46
C GLU A 154 5.78 3.53 -23.98
N GLY A 155 6.53 4.52 -24.48
CA GLY A 155 6.48 4.92 -25.88
C GLY A 155 5.10 5.43 -26.28
N GLU A 156 4.48 4.80 -27.28
CA GLU A 156 3.14 5.14 -27.80
C GLU A 156 2.01 4.34 -27.12
N ASN A 157 2.33 3.58 -26.08
CA ASN A 157 1.39 2.72 -25.38
C ASN A 157 1.11 3.23 -23.96
N VAL A 158 -0.13 3.08 -23.52
CA VAL A 158 -0.46 3.11 -22.10
C VAL A 158 -0.32 1.71 -21.52
N ILE A 159 0.26 1.62 -20.34
CA ILE A 159 0.24 0.37 -19.58
C ILE A 159 -1.03 0.34 -18.76
N LEU A 160 -1.89 -0.65 -19.02
CA LEU A 160 -3.10 -0.90 -18.25
C LEU A 160 -2.81 -1.99 -17.21
N LYS A 161 -3.03 -1.69 -15.94
CA LYS A 161 -2.94 -2.64 -14.83
C LYS A 161 -4.31 -3.26 -14.59
N MET A 162 -4.49 -4.49 -15.07
CA MET A 162 -5.74 -5.23 -14.95
C MET A 162 -5.99 -5.65 -13.49
N PRO A 163 -7.26 -5.87 -13.07
CA PRO A 163 -7.58 -6.27 -11.70
C PRO A 163 -6.93 -7.58 -11.23
N ASN A 164 -6.56 -8.45 -12.17
CA ASN A 164 -5.81 -9.70 -11.90
C ASN A 164 -4.29 -9.48 -11.77
N GLY A 165 -3.82 -8.22 -11.71
CA GLY A 165 -2.41 -7.86 -11.60
C GLY A 165 -1.65 -7.85 -12.94
N GLN A 166 -2.26 -8.27 -14.04
CA GLN A 166 -1.62 -8.28 -15.36
C GLN A 166 -1.36 -6.86 -15.87
N ARG A 167 -0.16 -6.61 -16.40
CA ARG A 167 0.17 -5.39 -17.15
C ARG A 167 -0.09 -5.64 -18.63
N VAL A 168 -0.98 -4.86 -19.23
CA VAL A 168 -1.31 -4.93 -20.65
C VAL A 168 -0.81 -3.65 -21.31
N SER A 169 0.08 -3.77 -22.29
CA SER A 169 0.45 -2.66 -23.16
C SER A 169 -0.67 -2.42 -24.16
N TYR A 170 -1.22 -1.20 -24.18
CA TYR A 170 -2.33 -0.84 -25.05
C TYR A 170 -1.98 0.42 -25.87
N PRO A 171 -2.04 0.37 -27.22
CA PRO A 171 -1.74 1.53 -28.04
C PRO A 171 -2.67 2.70 -27.74
N ILE A 172 -2.10 3.87 -27.47
CA ILE A 172 -2.89 5.08 -27.16
C ILE A 172 -3.76 5.47 -28.36
N ALA A 173 -3.25 5.26 -29.58
CA ALA A 173 -4.01 5.48 -30.82
C ALA A 173 -5.28 4.62 -30.94
N ASN A 174 -5.35 3.48 -30.23
CA ASN A 174 -6.51 2.59 -30.22
C ASN A 174 -7.49 2.92 -29.08
N LEU A 175 -7.22 3.96 -28.28
CA LEU A 175 -8.15 4.47 -27.27
C LEU A 175 -9.10 5.52 -27.86
N SER A 176 -10.27 5.68 -27.23
CA SER A 176 -11.16 6.81 -27.50
C SER A 176 -10.46 8.13 -27.17
N ALA A 177 -10.92 9.25 -27.75
CA ALA A 177 -10.35 10.56 -27.48
C ALA A 177 -10.36 10.91 -25.98
N GLU A 178 -11.41 10.55 -25.27
CA GLU A 178 -11.52 10.74 -23.82
C GLU A 178 -10.48 9.92 -23.06
N SER A 179 -10.26 8.67 -23.46
CA SER A 179 -9.27 7.79 -22.82
C SER A 179 -7.82 8.17 -23.17
N GLN A 180 -7.59 8.78 -24.33
CA GLN A 180 -6.31 9.39 -24.68
C GLN A 180 -6.03 10.62 -23.80
N ALA A 181 -7.03 11.47 -23.56
CA ALA A 181 -6.90 12.60 -22.62
C ALA A 181 -6.64 12.10 -21.19
N GLN A 182 -7.40 11.11 -20.74
CA GLN A 182 -7.21 10.45 -19.44
C GLN A 182 -5.78 9.89 -19.27
N ALA A 183 -5.20 9.30 -20.32
CA ALA A 183 -3.83 8.78 -20.28
C ALA A 183 -2.80 9.91 -20.06
N LYS A 184 -3.01 11.08 -20.68
CA LYS A 184 -2.14 12.26 -20.53
C LYS A 184 -2.27 12.86 -19.14
N ASP A 185 -3.49 13.01 -18.65
CA ASP A 185 -3.78 13.55 -17.32
C ASP A 185 -3.19 12.65 -16.22
N ALA A 186 -3.32 11.33 -16.37
CA ALA A 186 -2.76 10.36 -15.43
C ALA A 186 -1.22 10.28 -15.46
N ALA A 187 -0.59 10.75 -16.55
CA ALA A 187 0.87 10.80 -16.71
C ALA A 187 1.49 12.12 -16.23
N ALA A 188 0.67 13.12 -15.86
CA ALA A 188 1.14 14.39 -15.34
C ALA A 188 1.85 14.20 -13.97
N PRO A 189 2.91 14.98 -13.68
CA PRO A 189 3.73 14.85 -12.48
C PRO A 189 3.01 15.20 -11.17
#